data_AF-A0A8H7FG92-F1
#
_entry.id   AF-A0A8H7FG92-F1
#
_cell.length_a   1.000
_cell.length_b   1.000
_cell.length_c   1.000
_cell.angle_alpha   90.00
_cell.angle_beta   90.00
_cell.angle_gamma   90.00
#
_symmetry.space_group_name_H-M   'P 1'
#
loop_
_entity.id
_entity.type
_entity.pdbx_description
1 polymer ?
#
loop_
_entity_poly.entity_id
_entity_poly.type
_entity_poly.pdbx_seq_one_letter_code
_entity_poly.pdbx_strand_id
1 'polypeptide(L)'
;PLDEVSAYIDYARGRIHPVITEEAGSELVSSYVELRNMGDDPRASEKRITATTRQLESMIRLSEAHARMRFSSFVEVQDVKEACRLMREAIRTSAMDPRTGKIDMGMLNTGTGSGQRKMRDDMRREVLSMLDASGGGRGIKWADAVRQLGDQSSIRVDVVEFGEVIKALENEGLVKVVGEREKRMIRKMQG
;
A
#
# COMPACT_ATOMS: atom_id res chain seq x y z
N PRO A 1 -40.31 8.24 -12.20
CA PRO A 1 -39.46 9.33 -11.65
C PRO A 1 -37.99 9.32 -12.14
N LEU A 2 -37.68 8.75 -13.31
CA LEU A 2 -36.31 8.83 -13.88
C LEU A 2 -36.01 10.24 -14.44
N ASP A 3 -37.00 10.85 -15.10
CA ASP A 3 -36.87 12.18 -15.69
C ASP A 3 -36.71 13.26 -14.60
N GLU A 4 -37.43 13.12 -13.49
CA GLU A 4 -37.32 14.03 -12.34
C GLU A 4 -35.93 13.98 -11.68
N VAL A 5 -35.37 12.78 -11.49
CA VAL A 5 -34.02 12.61 -10.92
C VAL A 5 -32.95 13.15 -11.89
N SER A 6 -33.13 12.94 -13.20
CA SER A 6 -32.20 13.46 -14.21
C SER A 6 -32.21 14.99 -14.21
N ALA A 7 -33.40 15.62 -14.23
CA ALA A 7 -33.55 17.06 -14.13
C ALA A 7 -32.99 17.61 -12.81
N TYR A 8 -33.15 16.89 -11.70
CA TYR A 8 -32.59 17.25 -10.40
C TYR A 8 -31.06 17.28 -10.44
N ILE A 9 -30.43 16.24 -10.99
CA ILE A 9 -28.97 16.14 -11.11
C ILE A 9 -28.42 17.25 -12.00
N ASP A 10 -29.06 17.50 -13.15
CA ASP A 10 -28.63 18.55 -14.08
C ASP A 10 -28.71 19.94 -13.44
N TYR A 11 -29.80 20.21 -12.71
CA TYR A 11 -29.96 21.44 -11.96
C TYR A 11 -28.87 21.59 -10.87
N ALA A 12 -28.65 20.55 -10.07
CA ALA A 12 -27.64 20.55 -9.01
C ALA A 12 -26.23 20.86 -9.55
N ARG A 13 -25.85 20.20 -10.64
CA ARG A 13 -24.52 20.34 -11.27
C ARG A 13 -24.33 21.70 -11.91
N GLY A 14 -25.35 22.23 -12.58
CA GLY A 14 -25.26 23.50 -13.31
C GLY A 14 -25.37 24.74 -12.43
N ARG A 15 -26.08 24.67 -11.29
CA ARG A 15 -26.41 25.87 -10.51
C ARG A 15 -25.81 25.94 -9.12
N ILE A 16 -25.54 24.81 -8.48
CA ILE A 16 -25.10 24.78 -7.08
C ILE A 16 -23.59 24.57 -7.05
N HIS A 17 -22.86 25.53 -6.49
CA HIS A 17 -21.39 25.50 -6.37
C HIS A 17 -21.01 25.72 -4.90
N PRO A 18 -21.02 24.66 -4.07
CA PRO A 18 -20.82 24.79 -2.64
C PRO A 18 -19.44 25.34 -2.30
N VAL A 19 -19.37 26.24 -1.33
CA VAL A 19 -18.11 26.77 -0.78
C VAL A 19 -17.85 26.13 0.57
N ILE A 20 -16.59 25.73 0.82
CA ILE A 20 -16.20 25.10 2.07
C ILE A 20 -16.17 26.15 3.19
N THR A 21 -16.91 25.89 4.27
CA THR A 21 -16.86 26.73 5.48
C THR A 21 -15.60 26.46 6.29
N GLU A 22 -15.22 27.41 7.14
CA GLU A 22 -14.04 27.26 8.02
C GLU A 22 -14.15 26.05 8.96
N GLU A 23 -15.35 25.80 9.49
CA GLU A 23 -15.66 24.66 10.35
C GLU A 23 -15.51 23.34 9.58
N ALA A 24 -16.02 23.24 8.36
CA ALA A 24 -15.86 22.07 7.51
C ALA A 24 -14.39 21.86 7.09
N GLY A 25 -13.65 22.93 6.84
CA GLY A 25 -12.21 22.88 6.57
C GLY A 25 -11.42 22.30 7.73
N SER A 26 -11.75 22.71 8.96
CA SER A 26 -11.13 22.18 10.18
C SER A 26 -11.44 20.69 10.37
N GLU A 27 -12.70 20.28 10.13
CA GLU A 27 -13.11 18.87 10.20
C GLU A 27 -12.41 18.00 9.14
N LEU A 28 -12.21 18.52 7.91
CA LEU A 28 -11.50 17.82 6.84
C LEU A 28 -10.05 17.51 7.23
N VAL A 29 -9.36 18.50 7.82
CA VAL A 29 -7.98 18.34 8.30
C VAL A 29 -7.93 17.32 9.44
N SER A 30 -8.83 17.44 10.42
CA SER A 30 -8.92 16.50 11.55
C SER A 30 -9.14 15.07 11.06
N SER A 31 -10.16 14.86 10.21
CA SER A 31 -10.49 13.56 9.63
C SER A 31 -9.34 12.96 8.82
N TYR A 32 -8.60 13.78 8.07
CA TYR A 32 -7.43 13.33 7.33
C TYR A 32 -6.28 12.90 8.24
N VAL A 33 -5.99 13.67 9.29
CA VAL A 33 -4.95 13.33 10.27
C VAL A 33 -5.31 12.04 11.00
N GLU A 34 -6.58 11.86 11.39
CA GLU A 34 -7.06 10.60 11.98
C GLU A 34 -6.84 9.42 11.04
N LEU A 35 -7.27 9.52 9.78
CA LEU A 35 -7.05 8.49 8.75
C LEU A 35 -5.57 8.16 8.55
N ARG A 36 -4.70 9.18 8.58
CA ARG A 36 -3.26 9.01 8.47
C ARG A 36 -2.64 8.33 9.70
N ASN A 37 -3.21 8.58 10.88
CA ASN A 37 -2.72 8.02 12.14
C ASN A 37 -3.25 6.62 12.43
N MET A 38 -4.34 6.17 11.79
CA MET A 38 -4.82 4.78 11.92
C MET A 38 -3.77 3.73 11.55
N GLY A 39 -2.75 4.11 10.77
CA GLY A 39 -1.63 3.25 10.39
C GLY A 39 -0.47 3.24 11.38
N ASP A 40 -0.38 4.25 12.23
CA ASP A 40 0.72 4.48 13.16
C ASP A 40 0.48 3.63 14.42
N ASP A 41 0.98 2.39 14.39
CA ASP A 41 1.02 1.50 15.55
C ASP A 41 2.40 1.64 16.20
N PRO A 42 2.53 2.22 17.41
CA PRO A 42 3.82 2.42 18.07
C PRO A 42 4.61 1.14 18.31
N ARG A 43 3.94 -0.03 18.28
CA ARG A 43 4.55 -1.35 18.45
C ARG A 43 4.97 -1.97 17.12
N ALA A 44 4.53 -1.43 15.99
CA ALA A 44 4.99 -1.86 14.69
C ALA A 44 6.30 -1.13 14.37
N SER A 45 7.33 -1.89 13.96
CA SER A 45 8.61 -1.29 13.55
C SER A 45 8.50 -0.40 12.30
N GLU A 46 7.35 -0.40 11.62
CA GLU A 46 7.14 0.23 10.32
C GLU A 46 5.80 0.96 10.25
N LYS A 47 5.84 2.14 9.63
CA LYS A 47 4.67 2.96 9.32
C LYS A 47 3.93 2.40 8.10
N ARG A 48 2.69 1.92 8.31
CA ARG A 48 1.80 1.58 7.19
C ARG A 48 1.29 2.84 6.52
N ILE A 49 1.19 2.83 5.20
CA ILE A 49 0.56 3.93 4.47
C ILE A 49 -0.95 3.74 4.60
N THR A 50 -1.63 4.54 5.43
CA THR A 50 -3.09 4.46 5.58
C THR A 50 -3.85 5.56 4.87
N ALA A 51 -3.23 6.73 4.67
CA ALA A 51 -3.81 7.80 3.89
C ALA A 51 -2.73 8.61 3.15
N THR A 52 -3.06 9.09 1.96
CA THR A 52 -2.23 9.99 1.15
C THR A 52 -2.99 11.29 0.90
N THR A 53 -2.31 12.31 0.36
CA THR A 53 -2.96 13.59 -0.01
C THR A 53 -4.14 13.42 -0.96
N ARG A 54 -4.11 12.39 -1.82
CA ARG A 54 -5.25 12.02 -2.69
C ARG A 54 -6.52 11.71 -1.92
N GLN A 55 -6.40 11.19 -0.70
CA GLN A 55 -7.56 10.89 0.15
C GLN A 55 -8.19 12.17 0.71
N LEU A 56 -7.38 13.18 1.04
CA LEU A 56 -7.91 14.49 1.40
C LEU A 56 -8.64 15.14 0.22
N GLU A 57 -8.05 15.14 -0.98
CA GLU A 57 -8.70 15.64 -2.19
C GLU A 57 -10.02 14.91 -2.49
N SER A 58 -10.05 13.58 -2.28
CA SER A 58 -11.24 12.77 -2.47
C SER A 58 -12.33 13.11 -1.46
N MET A 59 -11.97 13.30 -0.18
CA MET A 59 -12.92 13.74 0.85
C MET A 59 -13.47 15.14 0.57
N ILE A 60 -12.65 16.07 0.05
CA ILE A 60 -13.10 17.40 -0.38
C ILE A 60 -14.17 17.26 -1.47
N ARG A 61 -13.88 16.51 -2.53
CA ARG A 61 -14.81 16.30 -3.65
C ARG A 61 -16.11 15.61 -3.22
N LEU A 62 -16.02 14.63 -2.33
CA LEU A 62 -17.20 13.93 -1.79
C LEU A 62 -18.06 14.86 -0.93
N SER A 63 -17.44 15.68 -0.08
CA SER A 63 -18.15 16.67 0.75
C SER A 63 -18.88 17.72 -0.12
N GLU A 64 -18.21 18.24 -1.15
CA GLU A 64 -18.82 19.16 -2.13
C GLU A 64 -19.98 18.51 -2.89
N ALA A 65 -19.83 17.24 -3.31
CA ALA A 65 -20.88 16.51 -3.98
C ALA A 65 -22.09 16.28 -3.06
N HIS A 66 -21.85 15.96 -1.78
CA HIS A 66 -22.90 15.76 -0.79
C HIS A 66 -23.67 17.06 -0.51
N ALA A 67 -22.97 18.18 -0.30
CA ALA A 67 -23.60 19.50 -0.15
C ALA A 67 -24.42 19.88 -1.40
N ARG A 68 -23.88 19.65 -2.60
CA ARG A 68 -24.54 19.93 -3.89
C ARG A 68 -25.82 19.12 -4.07
N MET A 69 -25.81 17.85 -3.67
CA MET A 69 -26.98 16.97 -3.75
C MET A 69 -28.15 17.48 -2.90
N ARG A 70 -27.87 18.26 -1.83
CA ARG A 70 -28.87 18.89 -0.96
C ARG A 70 -29.23 20.32 -1.39
N PHE A 71 -28.72 20.78 -2.54
CA PHE A 71 -28.79 22.18 -2.98
C PHE A 71 -28.19 23.19 -1.98
N SER A 72 -27.22 22.78 -1.17
CA SER A 72 -26.54 23.68 -0.25
C SER A 72 -25.48 24.51 -0.98
N SER A 73 -25.44 25.82 -0.71
CA SER A 73 -24.38 26.72 -1.18
C SER A 73 -23.09 26.59 -0.35
N PHE A 74 -23.14 25.87 0.77
CA PHE A 74 -22.01 25.71 1.69
C PHE A 74 -21.79 24.24 2.02
N VAL A 75 -20.51 23.85 2.11
CA VAL A 75 -20.13 22.55 2.68
C VAL A 75 -20.06 22.71 4.18
N GLU A 76 -20.85 21.90 4.88
CA GLU A 76 -20.93 21.90 6.34
C GLU A 76 -20.23 20.68 6.93
N VAL A 77 -20.01 20.69 8.24
CA VAL A 77 -19.36 19.59 8.97
C VAL A 77 -20.05 18.24 8.72
N GLN A 78 -21.38 18.22 8.56
CA GLN A 78 -22.12 16.99 8.27
C GLN A 78 -21.75 16.35 6.92
N ASP A 79 -21.44 17.17 5.90
CA ASP A 79 -21.04 16.69 4.59
C ASP A 79 -19.66 16.01 4.65
N VAL A 80 -18.76 16.59 5.45
CA VAL A 80 -17.41 16.05 5.70
C VAL A 80 -17.48 14.73 6.47
N LYS A 81 -18.33 14.65 7.50
CA LYS A 81 -18.51 13.42 8.28
C LYS A 81 -19.01 12.27 7.41
N GLU A 82 -19.95 12.55 6.51
CA GLU A 82 -20.46 11.54 5.59
C GLU A 82 -19.41 11.12 4.55
N ALA A 83 -18.66 12.07 3.98
CA ALA A 83 -17.52 11.77 3.10
C ALA A 83 -16.46 10.90 3.80
N CYS A 84 -16.13 11.21 5.06
CA CYS A 84 -15.19 10.45 5.88
C CYS A 84 -15.72 9.03 6.17
N ARG A 85 -17.01 8.89 6.45
CA ARG A 85 -17.66 7.58 6.64
C ARG A 85 -17.52 6.69 5.40
N LEU A 86 -17.86 7.22 4.23
CA LEU A 86 -17.73 6.52 2.94
C LEU A 86 -16.27 6.15 2.64
N MET A 87 -15.36 7.08 2.91
CA MET A 87 -13.92 6.85 2.70
C MET A 87 -13.39 5.72 3.59
N ARG A 88 -13.75 5.72 4.88
CA ARG A 88 -13.35 4.66 5.83
C ARG A 88 -13.88 3.29 5.40
N GLU A 89 -15.11 3.23 4.90
CA GLU A 89 -15.69 1.99 4.38
C GLU A 89 -14.90 1.48 3.17
N ALA A 90 -14.67 2.34 2.18
CA ALA A 90 -13.94 1.99 0.97
C ALA A 90 -12.53 1.49 1.27
N ILE A 91 -11.79 2.19 2.14
CA ILE A 91 -10.44 1.80 2.56
C ILE A 91 -10.46 0.45 3.28
N ARG A 92 -11.43 0.22 4.17
CA ARG A 92 -11.55 -1.05 4.90
C ARG A 92 -11.76 -2.23 3.97
N THR A 93 -12.60 -2.08 2.95
CA THR A 93 -12.89 -3.17 2.00
C THR A 93 -11.76 -3.41 1.01
N SER A 94 -11.03 -2.36 0.62
CA SER A 94 -10.05 -2.44 -0.48
C SER A 94 -8.60 -2.60 -0.03
N ALA A 95 -8.23 -2.09 1.15
CA ALA A 95 -6.84 -1.98 1.60
C ALA A 95 -6.56 -2.68 2.93
N MET A 96 -7.47 -3.55 3.39
CA MET A 96 -7.21 -4.39 4.55
C MET A 96 -6.35 -5.59 4.15
N ASP A 97 -5.21 -5.75 4.81
CA ASP A 97 -4.36 -6.92 4.64
C ASP A 97 -5.06 -8.15 5.25
N PRO A 98 -5.39 -9.19 4.44
CA PRO A 98 -6.10 -10.36 4.92
C PRO A 98 -5.30 -11.17 5.94
N ARG A 99 -3.98 -11.00 6.00
CA ARG A 99 -3.11 -11.70 6.95
C ARG A 99 -3.06 -10.99 8.30
N THR A 100 -3.04 -9.66 8.30
CA THR A 100 -2.84 -8.87 9.53
C THR A 100 -4.12 -8.22 10.05
N GLY A 101 -5.17 -8.14 9.23
CA GLY A 101 -6.41 -7.42 9.53
C GLY A 101 -6.23 -5.90 9.64
N LYS A 102 -5.04 -5.38 9.28
CA LYS A 102 -4.71 -3.96 9.38
C LYS A 102 -4.81 -3.28 8.01
N ILE A 103 -5.07 -1.98 8.02
CA ILE A 103 -5.14 -1.16 6.79
C ILE A 103 -3.71 -0.88 6.29
N ASP A 104 -3.45 -1.21 5.03
CA ASP A 104 -2.26 -0.83 4.28
C ASP A 104 -2.61 -0.47 2.83
N MET A 105 -2.77 0.83 2.56
CA MET A 105 -3.01 1.38 1.22
C MET A 105 -1.82 1.15 0.27
N GLY A 106 -0.63 0.83 0.80
CA GLY A 106 0.49 0.40 -0.02
C GLY A 106 0.16 -0.84 -0.85
N MET A 107 -0.73 -1.71 -0.36
CA MET A 107 -1.18 -2.89 -1.11
C MET A 107 -1.90 -2.55 -2.42
N LEU A 108 -2.69 -1.48 -2.42
CA LEU A 108 -3.45 -1.08 -3.61
C LEU A 108 -2.55 -0.61 -4.76
N ASN A 109 -1.44 0.05 -4.43
CA ASN A 109 -0.54 0.61 -5.43
C ASN A 109 0.49 -0.40 -5.94
N THR A 110 0.97 -1.33 -5.10
CA THR A 110 2.08 -2.23 -5.45
C THR A 110 1.69 -3.71 -5.51
N GLY A 111 0.45 -4.06 -5.15
CA GLY A 111 0.01 -5.45 -5.02
C GLY A 111 0.66 -6.23 -3.87
N THR A 112 1.46 -5.56 -3.03
CA THR A 112 2.26 -6.18 -1.96
C THR A 112 2.07 -5.42 -0.66
N GLY A 113 1.82 -6.13 0.45
CA GLY A 113 1.70 -5.54 1.79
C GLY A 113 3.04 -5.15 2.39
N SER A 114 3.03 -4.26 3.39
CA SER A 114 4.23 -3.84 4.12
C SER A 114 4.98 -5.04 4.70
N GLY A 115 4.27 -6.02 5.26
CA GLY A 115 4.87 -7.26 5.77
C GLY A 115 5.56 -8.08 4.68
N GLN A 116 4.98 -8.14 3.47
CA GLN A 116 5.56 -8.84 2.34
C GLN A 116 6.78 -8.10 1.77
N ARG A 117 6.73 -6.77 1.69
CA ARG A 117 7.89 -5.93 1.34
C ARG A 117 9.06 -6.18 2.28
N LYS A 118 8.82 -6.10 3.59
CA LYS A 118 9.84 -6.35 4.60
C LYS A 118 10.47 -7.74 4.44
N MET A 119 9.63 -8.76 4.27
CA MET A 119 10.12 -10.12 4.08
C MET A 119 11.02 -10.25 2.84
N ARG A 120 10.67 -9.55 1.74
CA ARG A 120 11.51 -9.49 0.54
C ARG A 120 12.81 -8.74 0.78
N ASP A 121 12.78 -7.62 1.49
CA ASP A 121 13.96 -6.80 1.80
C ASP A 121 14.94 -7.52 2.74
N ASP A 122 14.42 -8.21 3.77
CA ASP A 122 15.22 -9.02 4.68
C ASP A 122 15.82 -10.23 3.94
N MET A 123 15.03 -10.92 3.11
CA MET A 123 15.52 -12.03 2.28
C MET A 123 16.60 -11.57 1.30
N ARG A 124 16.41 -10.41 0.67
CA ARG A 124 17.41 -9.78 -0.19
C ARG A 124 18.71 -9.51 0.54
N ARG A 125 18.64 -8.89 1.72
CA ARG A 125 19.83 -8.57 2.55
C ARG A 125 20.59 -9.84 2.91
N GLU A 126 19.86 -10.87 3.33
CA GLU A 126 20.46 -12.13 3.75
C GLU A 126 21.11 -12.88 2.57
N VAL A 127 20.47 -12.93 1.40
CA VAL A 127 21.07 -13.53 0.19
C VAL A 127 22.40 -12.87 -0.15
N LEU A 128 22.47 -11.53 -0.11
CA LEU A 128 23.70 -10.79 -0.40
C LEU A 128 24.78 -11.08 0.66
N SER A 129 24.39 -11.12 1.94
CA SER A 129 25.27 -11.48 3.06
C SER A 129 25.88 -12.88 2.88
N MET A 130 25.07 -13.88 2.53
CA MET A 130 25.53 -15.24 2.27
C MET A 130 26.53 -15.30 1.11
N LEU A 131 26.26 -14.56 0.03
CA LEU A 131 27.15 -14.49 -1.14
C LEU A 131 28.49 -13.82 -0.82
N ASP A 132 28.48 -12.82 0.06
CA ASP A 132 29.70 -12.16 0.54
C ASP A 132 30.52 -13.08 1.46
N ALA A 133 29.87 -13.82 2.36
CA ALA A 133 30.53 -14.83 3.20
C ALA A 133 31.14 -16.00 2.39
N SER A 134 30.57 -16.30 1.22
CA SER A 134 31.06 -17.36 0.32
C SER A 134 32.26 -16.94 -0.54
N GLY A 135 32.79 -15.73 -0.34
CA GLY A 135 34.01 -15.24 -0.98
C GLY A 135 33.81 -14.68 -2.39
N GLY A 136 32.60 -14.22 -2.73
CA GLY A 136 32.29 -13.46 -3.96
C GLY A 136 32.34 -14.23 -5.28
N GLY A 137 33.29 -15.17 -5.44
CA GLY A 137 33.48 -15.98 -6.66
C GLY A 137 32.90 -17.40 -6.58
N ARG A 138 32.76 -17.97 -5.37
CA ARG A 138 32.08 -19.24 -5.15
C ARG A 138 30.59 -18.96 -4.93
N GLY A 139 29.81 -19.11 -5.99
CA GLY A 139 28.35 -19.01 -5.89
C GLY A 139 27.75 -20.03 -4.93
N ILE A 140 26.52 -19.77 -4.51
CA ILE A 140 25.76 -20.63 -3.60
C ILE A 140 24.75 -21.43 -4.41
N LYS A 141 24.56 -22.72 -4.09
CA LYS A 141 23.50 -23.52 -4.73
C LYS A 141 22.14 -23.02 -4.31
N TRP A 142 21.20 -22.96 -5.24
CA TRP A 142 19.83 -22.52 -5.00
C TRP A 142 19.19 -23.23 -3.80
N ALA A 143 19.29 -24.56 -3.75
CA ALA A 143 18.72 -25.37 -2.68
C ALA A 143 19.34 -25.08 -1.31
N ASP A 144 20.62 -24.73 -1.27
CA ASP A 144 21.33 -24.41 -0.02
C ASP A 144 20.95 -23.01 0.46
N ALA A 145 20.80 -22.04 -0.45
CA ALA A 145 20.32 -20.70 -0.12
C ALA A 145 18.89 -20.74 0.47
N VAL A 146 17.96 -21.45 -0.19
CA VAL A 146 16.58 -21.62 0.33
C VAL A 146 16.57 -22.29 1.69
N ARG A 147 17.40 -23.32 1.91
CA ARG A 147 17.47 -24.02 3.18
C ARG A 147 18.02 -23.13 4.29
N GLN A 148 19.14 -22.44 4.06
CA GLN A 148 19.75 -21.57 5.07
C GLN A 148 18.84 -20.39 5.45
N LEU A 149 18.15 -19.78 4.49
CA LEU A 149 17.12 -18.78 4.76
C LEU A 149 15.95 -19.34 5.56
N GLY A 150 15.55 -20.59 5.30
CA GLY A 150 14.51 -21.29 6.05
C GLY A 150 14.92 -21.62 7.48
N ASP A 151 16.18 -21.99 7.72
CA ASP A 151 16.71 -22.36 9.03
C ASP A 151 16.92 -21.15 9.95
N GLN A 152 17.20 -19.97 9.38
CA GLN A 152 17.40 -18.72 10.13
C GLN A 152 16.13 -17.90 10.34
N SER A 153 15.06 -18.18 9.59
CA SER A 153 13.81 -17.43 9.63
C SER A 153 12.77 -18.12 10.50
N SER A 154 12.10 -17.35 11.37
CA SER A 154 10.89 -17.82 12.08
C SER A 154 9.68 -17.99 11.17
N ILE A 155 9.77 -17.52 9.91
CA ILE A 155 8.71 -17.58 8.90
C ILE A 155 9.15 -18.48 7.75
N ARG A 156 8.25 -19.39 7.34
CA ARG A 156 8.47 -20.32 6.23
C ARG A 156 8.72 -19.54 4.93
N VAL A 157 9.91 -19.69 4.36
CA VAL A 157 10.29 -19.06 3.09
C VAL A 157 9.49 -19.71 1.95
N ASP A 158 8.70 -18.91 1.25
CA ASP A 158 8.03 -19.36 0.03
C ASP A 158 9.06 -19.41 -1.12
N VAL A 159 9.16 -20.58 -1.77
CA VAL A 159 10.10 -20.81 -2.89
C VAL A 159 9.76 -19.91 -4.08
N VAL A 160 8.49 -19.56 -4.27
CA VAL A 160 8.05 -18.62 -5.31
C VAL A 160 8.57 -17.23 -5.02
N GLU A 161 8.42 -16.75 -3.78
CA GLU A 161 8.87 -15.42 -3.36
C GLU A 161 10.38 -15.29 -3.39
N PHE A 162 11.11 -16.33 -2.95
CA PHE A 162 12.56 -16.40 -3.11
C PHE A 162 12.96 -16.34 -4.59
N GLY A 163 12.22 -17.03 -5.45
CA GLY A 163 12.29 -16.93 -6.91
C GLY A 163 12.30 -15.49 -7.43
N GLU A 164 11.33 -14.70 -6.98
CA GLU A 164 11.14 -13.32 -7.39
C GLU A 164 12.24 -12.39 -6.86
N VAL A 165 12.67 -12.58 -5.60
CA VAL A 165 13.76 -11.78 -5.00
C VAL A 165 15.07 -11.97 -5.79
N ILE A 166 15.41 -13.22 -6.16
CA ILE A 166 16.63 -13.46 -6.96
C ILE A 166 16.51 -12.86 -8.36
N LYS A 167 15.34 -12.96 -9.02
CA LYS A 167 15.12 -12.31 -10.32
C LYS A 167 15.27 -10.79 -10.24
N ALA A 168 14.78 -10.16 -9.17
CA ALA A 168 14.94 -8.73 -8.95
C ALA A 168 16.43 -8.36 -8.79
N LEU A 169 17.18 -9.11 -7.98
CA LEU A 169 18.63 -8.93 -7.82
C LEU A 169 19.41 -9.14 -9.13
N GLU A 170 18.94 -10.04 -9.99
CA GLU A 170 19.54 -10.29 -11.31
C GLU A 170 19.26 -9.15 -12.29
N ASN A 171 18.04 -8.61 -12.31
CA ASN A 171 17.69 -7.43 -13.11
C ASN A 171 18.47 -6.18 -12.70
N GLU A 172 18.81 -6.05 -11.42
CA GLU A 172 19.66 -4.99 -10.89
C GLU A 172 21.16 -5.23 -11.12
N GLY A 173 21.53 -6.37 -11.71
CA GLY A 173 22.92 -6.71 -12.00
C GLY A 173 23.76 -7.05 -10.78
N LEU A 174 23.14 -7.33 -9.63
CA LEU A 174 23.84 -7.67 -8.38
C LEU A 174 24.19 -9.16 -8.30
N VAL A 175 23.35 -10.02 -8.89
CA VAL A 175 23.56 -11.46 -8.91
C VAL A 175 23.31 -12.02 -10.32
N LYS A 176 23.78 -13.24 -10.56
CA LYS A 176 23.52 -14.01 -11.77
C LYS A 176 23.22 -15.45 -11.41
N VAL A 177 22.16 -16.00 -12.00
CA VAL A 177 21.82 -17.42 -11.84
C VAL A 177 22.45 -18.22 -12.98
N VAL A 178 23.19 -19.28 -12.64
CA VAL A 178 23.89 -20.15 -13.59
C VAL A 178 23.47 -21.60 -13.35
N GLY A 179 23.23 -22.34 -14.44
CA GLY A 179 22.81 -23.75 -14.40
C GLY A 179 21.29 -23.92 -14.41
N GLU A 180 20.84 -25.16 -14.64
CA GLU A 180 19.42 -25.50 -14.80
C GLU A 180 18.89 -26.37 -13.67
N ARG A 181 17.58 -26.24 -13.38
CA ARG A 181 16.83 -27.06 -12.41
C ARG A 181 17.56 -27.21 -11.07
N GLU A 182 17.96 -28.41 -10.70
CA GLU A 182 18.61 -28.71 -9.41
C GLU A 182 20.06 -28.24 -9.32
N LYS A 183 20.70 -27.92 -10.45
CA LYS A 183 22.10 -27.46 -10.52
C LYS A 183 22.24 -25.94 -10.53
N ARG A 184 21.15 -25.22 -10.24
CA ARG A 184 21.14 -23.75 -10.18
C ARG A 184 22.07 -23.24 -9.08
N MET A 185 22.94 -22.32 -9.46
CA MET A 185 23.83 -21.58 -8.57
C MET A 185 23.60 -20.09 -8.72
N ILE A 186 23.59 -19.38 -7.60
CA ILE A 186 23.50 -17.93 -7.51
C ILE A 186 24.92 -17.41 -7.30
N ARG A 187 25.37 -16.51 -8.16
CA ARG A 187 26.69 -15.87 -8.05
C ARG A 187 26.51 -14.37 -7.91
N LYS A 188 27.35 -13.72 -7.09
CA LYS A 188 27.43 -12.27 -7.06
C LYS A 188 28.09 -11.80 -8.35
N MET A 189 27.52 -10.77 -8.98
CA MET A 189 28.19 -10.10 -10.09
C MET A 189 29.23 -9.17 -9.48
N GLN A 190 30.51 -9.40 -9.79
CA GLN A 190 31.54 -8.40 -9.52
C GLN A 190 31.40 -7.32 -10.60
N GLY A 191 31.25 -6.07 -10.17
CA GLY A 191 31.45 -4.91 -11.04
C GLY A 191 32.89 -4.83 -11.50
#